data_AF-A0A2H9NW56-F1
#
_entry.id   AF-A0A2H9NW56-F1
#
_cell.length_a   1.000
_cell.length_b   1.000
_cell.length_c   1.000
_cell.angle_alpha   90.00
_cell.angle_beta   90.00
_cell.angle_gamma   90.00
#
_symmetry.space_group_name_H-M   'P 1'
#
loop_
_entity.id
_entity.type
_entity.pdbx_description
1 polymer ?
#
loop_
_entity_poly.entity_id
_entity_poly.type
_entity_poly.pdbx_seq_one_letter_code
_entity_poly.pdbx_strand_id
1 'polypeptide(L)'
;GTDAFAYNKWTRLLAPHGLSLERLVQYHLGTQNGGRVMRRWADFLEGNGITIYTGTKSTDIIKIGDDPAQARFRIHTNNPDHPTITARYVILARGRHKEHEGAEAPERVWKSLGAEWVYGPADTGLRIEFDNRALLPMVEDGLYDVKIRPLRHCIPTGDKIRLFCGSPLGGSLYQEFLTQRGIKRVIVNGVSDPSMYGTKPANFAVLETIQLKSPYVDPVK
;
A
#
# COMPACT_ATOMS: atom_id res chain seq x y z
N GLY A 1 1.95 -17.45 -12.24
CA GLY A 1 1.71 -17.85 -10.83
C GLY A 1 0.97 -19.17 -10.69
N THR A 2 0.02 -19.46 -11.58
CA THR A 2 -0.75 -20.72 -11.60
C THR A 2 0.03 -21.88 -12.22
N ASP A 3 0.90 -21.61 -13.20
CA ASP A 3 1.77 -22.62 -13.81
C ASP A 3 2.80 -23.17 -12.79
N ALA A 4 2.61 -24.45 -12.44
CA ALA A 4 3.49 -25.16 -11.51
C ALA A 4 4.86 -25.50 -12.12
N PHE A 5 4.94 -25.71 -13.43
CA PHE A 5 6.19 -26.02 -14.11
C PHE A 5 7.10 -24.80 -14.11
N ALA A 6 6.57 -23.64 -14.54
CA ALA A 6 7.26 -22.35 -14.46
C ALA A 6 7.74 -22.05 -13.03
N TYR A 7 6.86 -22.19 -12.04
CA TYR A 7 7.22 -21.98 -10.64
C TYR A 7 8.38 -22.89 -10.19
N ASN A 8 8.28 -24.19 -10.46
CA ASN A 8 9.31 -25.16 -10.05
C ASN A 8 10.66 -24.92 -10.75
N LYS A 9 10.65 -24.55 -12.03
CA LYS A 9 11.85 -24.14 -12.78
C LYS A 9 12.56 -23.00 -12.07
N TRP A 10 11.86 -21.90 -11.78
CA TRP A 10 12.45 -20.72 -11.15
C TRP A 10 12.88 -20.95 -9.71
N THR A 11 12.11 -21.71 -8.92
CA THR A 11 12.52 -22.10 -7.56
C THR A 11 13.85 -22.85 -7.55
N ARG A 12 14.06 -23.78 -8.50
CA ARG A 12 15.33 -24.53 -8.62
C ARG A 12 16.50 -23.63 -9.04
N LEU A 13 16.26 -22.64 -9.90
CA LEU A 13 17.29 -21.69 -10.32
C LEU A 13 17.69 -20.72 -9.21
N LEU A 14 16.74 -20.30 -8.37
CA LEU A 14 16.96 -19.32 -7.30
C LEU A 14 17.59 -19.94 -6.04
N ALA A 15 17.28 -21.21 -5.72
CA ALA A 15 17.72 -21.84 -4.49
C ALA A 15 19.25 -21.88 -4.29
N PRO A 16 20.10 -22.18 -5.31
CA PRO A 16 21.56 -22.14 -5.17
C PRO A 16 22.11 -20.75 -4.82
N HIS A 17 21.37 -19.69 -5.12
CA HIS A 17 21.72 -18.32 -4.80
C HIS A 17 21.17 -17.87 -3.43
N GLY A 18 20.63 -18.80 -2.64
CA GLY A 18 20.05 -18.47 -1.35
C GLY A 18 18.74 -17.71 -1.46
N LEU A 19 18.00 -17.87 -2.56
CA LEU A 19 16.76 -17.15 -2.84
C LEU A 19 15.56 -18.12 -2.91
N SER A 20 14.43 -17.68 -2.41
CA SER A 20 13.14 -18.38 -2.47
C SER A 20 12.12 -17.58 -3.26
N LEU A 21 11.32 -18.27 -4.06
CA LEU A 21 10.22 -17.70 -4.84
C LEU A 21 8.89 -18.00 -4.15
N GLU A 22 8.09 -16.97 -3.93
CA GLU A 22 6.74 -17.10 -3.39
C GLU A 22 5.74 -17.37 -4.51
N ARG A 23 4.97 -18.44 -4.36
CA ARG A 23 3.92 -18.77 -5.34
C ARG A 23 2.66 -17.99 -5.03
N LEU A 24 2.28 -17.10 -5.94
CA LEU A 24 1.06 -16.30 -5.82
C LEU A 24 0.30 -16.31 -7.14
N VAL A 25 -1.03 -16.40 -7.04
CA VAL A 25 -1.91 -16.08 -8.17
C VAL A 25 -2.07 -14.57 -8.18
N GLN A 26 -1.68 -13.94 -9.29
CA GLN A 26 -1.67 -12.50 -9.44
C GLN A 26 -2.50 -12.10 -10.65
N TYR A 27 -3.35 -11.10 -10.45
CA TYR A 27 -4.06 -10.42 -11.52
C TYR A 27 -3.55 -8.99 -11.56
N HIS A 28 -3.12 -8.56 -12.74
CA HIS A 28 -2.65 -7.20 -12.95
C HIS A 28 -3.68 -6.42 -13.77
N LEU A 29 -4.27 -5.40 -13.15
CA LEU A 29 -5.26 -4.54 -13.81
C LEU A 29 -4.58 -3.55 -14.77
N GLY A 30 -3.39 -3.05 -14.41
CA GLY A 30 -2.74 -1.92 -15.07
C GLY A 30 -3.35 -0.58 -14.70
N THR A 31 -2.50 0.41 -14.47
CA THR A 31 -2.88 1.77 -14.04
C THR A 31 -3.89 2.41 -14.98
N GLN A 32 -3.75 2.19 -16.29
CA GLN A 32 -4.64 2.69 -17.34
C GLN A 32 -6.09 2.21 -17.18
N ASN A 33 -6.31 1.05 -16.58
CA ASN A 33 -7.65 0.52 -16.34
C ASN A 33 -8.21 0.94 -14.99
N GLY A 34 -7.37 1.41 -14.06
CA GLY A 34 -7.74 1.79 -12.70
C GLY A 34 -8.89 2.79 -12.68
N GLY A 35 -8.75 3.91 -13.42
CA GLY A 35 -9.78 4.94 -13.48
C GLY A 35 -11.13 4.42 -13.99
N ARG A 36 -11.12 3.56 -15.01
CA ARG A 36 -12.34 2.95 -15.58
C ARG A 36 -13.02 2.00 -14.60
N VAL A 37 -12.25 1.18 -13.89
CA VAL A 37 -12.79 0.28 -12.87
C VAL A 37 -13.38 1.06 -11.70
N MET A 38 -12.66 2.07 -11.20
CA MET A 38 -13.13 2.90 -10.09
C MET A 38 -14.40 3.67 -10.46
N ARG A 39 -14.51 4.18 -11.69
CA ARG A 39 -15.74 4.83 -12.17
C ARG A 39 -16.92 3.86 -12.21
N ARG A 40 -16.75 2.67 -12.81
CA ARG A 40 -17.81 1.66 -12.84
C ARG A 40 -18.25 1.23 -11.44
N TRP A 41 -17.32 1.17 -10.49
CA TRP A 41 -17.64 0.91 -9.09
C TRP A 41 -18.44 2.04 -8.46
N ALA A 42 -18.04 3.30 -8.68
CA ALA A 42 -18.79 4.46 -8.20
C ALA A 42 -20.22 4.46 -8.77
N ASP A 43 -20.36 4.32 -10.10
CA ASP A 43 -21.66 4.29 -10.78
C ASP A 43 -22.56 3.16 -10.24
N PHE A 44 -21.99 1.98 -9.99
CA PHE A 44 -22.72 0.85 -9.39
C PHE A 44 -23.20 1.16 -7.97
N LEU A 45 -22.34 1.72 -7.12
CA LEU A 45 -22.70 2.05 -5.74
C LEU A 45 -23.77 3.14 -5.69
N GLU A 46 -23.60 4.20 -6.48
CA GLU A 46 -24.58 5.30 -6.58
C GLU A 46 -25.92 4.82 -7.14
N GLY A 47 -25.90 3.96 -8.17
CA GLY A 47 -27.08 3.30 -8.70
C GLY A 47 -27.82 2.39 -7.70
N ASN A 48 -27.14 1.97 -6.63
CA ASN A 48 -27.70 1.21 -5.51
C ASN A 48 -27.99 2.09 -4.28
N GLY A 49 -28.06 3.41 -4.44
CA GLY A 49 -28.48 4.35 -3.39
C GLY A 49 -27.37 4.75 -2.41
N ILE A 50 -26.10 4.47 -2.72
CA ILE A 50 -24.98 4.94 -1.90
C ILE A 50 -24.56 6.34 -2.34
N THR A 51 -24.55 7.29 -1.42
CA THR A 51 -24.05 8.65 -1.69
C THR A 51 -22.53 8.72 -1.50
N ILE A 52 -21.81 9.19 -2.52
CA ILE A 52 -20.36 9.37 -2.48
C ILE A 52 -20.03 10.87 -2.47
N TYR A 53 -19.46 11.35 -1.36
CA TYR A 53 -18.98 12.72 -1.26
C TYR A 53 -17.49 12.80 -1.60
N THR A 54 -17.16 13.22 -2.82
CA THR A 54 -15.78 13.55 -3.20
C THR A 54 -15.40 14.96 -2.71
N GLY A 55 -14.09 15.26 -2.63
CA GLY A 55 -13.60 16.53 -2.06
C GLY A 55 -13.91 16.73 -0.57
N THR A 56 -14.55 15.75 0.06
CA THR A 56 -15.04 15.81 1.44
C THR A 56 -14.11 15.01 2.35
N LYS A 57 -13.45 15.72 3.26
CA LYS A 57 -12.56 15.17 4.28
C LYS A 57 -13.31 15.16 5.62
N SER A 58 -13.35 13.99 6.27
CA SER A 58 -13.72 13.90 7.69
C SER A 58 -12.63 14.53 8.54
N THR A 59 -12.98 15.52 9.36
CA THR A 59 -12.04 16.24 10.23
C THR A 59 -12.03 15.69 11.65
N ASP A 60 -13.17 15.22 12.15
CA ASP A 60 -13.31 14.66 13.49
C ASP A 60 -14.47 13.64 13.55
N ILE A 61 -14.42 12.73 14.53
CA ILE A 61 -15.42 11.70 14.77
C ILE A 61 -15.69 11.59 16.28
N ILE A 62 -16.93 11.87 16.66
CA ILE A 62 -17.37 11.92 18.05
C ILE A 62 -18.41 10.83 18.30
N LYS A 63 -18.18 9.98 19.30
CA LYS A 63 -19.20 9.04 19.80
C LYS A 63 -20.22 9.81 20.63
N ILE A 64 -21.50 9.59 20.38
CA ILE A 64 -22.63 10.17 21.10
C ILE A 64 -23.34 9.06 21.86
N GLY A 65 -23.38 9.17 23.18
CA GLY A 65 -24.01 8.22 24.08
C GLY A 65 -23.12 7.02 24.40
N ASP A 66 -23.19 6.55 25.64
CA ASP A 66 -22.35 5.46 26.13
C ASP A 66 -22.97 4.08 25.91
N ASP A 67 -24.31 4.00 25.95
CA ASP A 67 -25.06 2.76 25.69
C ASP A 67 -24.80 2.27 24.26
N PRO A 68 -24.15 1.10 24.06
CA PRO A 68 -23.87 0.55 22.74
C PRO A 68 -25.12 0.35 21.86
N ALA A 69 -26.29 0.11 22.44
CA ALA A 69 -27.53 -0.09 21.69
C ALA A 69 -28.01 1.21 21.02
N GLN A 70 -27.77 2.35 21.68
CA GLN A 70 -28.23 3.67 21.25
C GLN A 70 -27.12 4.58 20.73
N ALA A 71 -25.85 4.18 20.89
CA ALA A 71 -24.71 4.97 20.46
C ALA A 71 -24.81 5.36 18.99
N ARG A 72 -24.39 6.60 18.70
CA ARG A 72 -24.25 7.15 17.36
C ARG A 72 -22.87 7.76 17.21
N PHE A 73 -22.49 8.06 15.99
CA PHE A 73 -21.28 8.78 15.66
C PHE A 73 -21.65 10.04 14.90
N ARG A 74 -21.01 11.14 15.27
CA ARG A 74 -21.05 12.40 14.54
C ARG A 74 -19.71 12.61 13.86
N ILE A 75 -19.74 12.76 12.55
CA ILE A 75 -18.59 13.01 11.71
C ILE A 75 -18.63 14.46 11.28
N HIS A 76 -17.61 15.23 11.62
CA HIS A 76 -17.42 16.57 11.09
C HIS A 76 -16.68 16.51 9.77
N THR A 77 -17.07 17.37 8.83
CA THR A 77 -16.45 17.41 7.50
C THR A 77 -16.09 18.84 7.09
N ASN A 78 -15.23 18.97 6.09
CA ASN A 78 -14.94 20.26 5.45
C ASN A 78 -15.97 20.65 4.36
N ASN A 79 -17.01 19.84 4.13
CA ASN A 79 -18.03 20.14 3.15
C ASN A 79 -19.08 21.10 3.76
N PRO A 80 -19.25 22.31 3.21
CA PRO A 80 -20.17 23.30 3.77
C PRO A 80 -21.65 22.88 3.68
N ASP A 81 -22.02 22.03 2.71
CA ASP A 81 -23.39 21.52 2.57
C ASP A 81 -23.67 20.36 3.54
N HIS A 82 -22.60 19.67 3.96
CA HIS A 82 -22.66 18.55 4.88
C HIS A 82 -21.63 18.70 6.01
N PRO A 83 -21.70 19.77 6.82
CA PRO A 83 -20.69 20.07 7.83
C PRO A 83 -20.68 19.01 8.94
N THR A 84 -21.78 18.28 9.09
CA THR A 84 -21.94 17.18 10.03
C THR A 84 -22.76 16.05 9.42
N ILE A 85 -22.26 14.82 9.56
CA ILE A 85 -22.97 13.58 9.20
C ILE A 85 -23.15 12.76 10.47
N THR A 86 -24.36 12.23 10.71
CA THR A 86 -24.63 11.34 11.85
C THR A 86 -24.92 9.93 11.35
N ALA A 87 -24.28 8.93 11.97
CA ALA A 87 -24.46 7.53 11.61
C ALA A 87 -24.47 6.62 12.84
N ARG A 88 -25.12 5.45 12.74
CA ARG A 88 -25.04 4.40 13.78
C ARG A 88 -23.73 3.62 13.68
N TYR A 89 -23.22 3.44 12.48
CA TYR A 89 -21.99 2.70 12.20
C TYR A 89 -21.06 3.55 11.34
N VAL A 90 -19.76 3.47 11.64
CA VAL A 90 -18.70 4.16 10.88
C VAL A 90 -17.61 3.15 10.55
N ILE A 91 -17.26 3.08 9.27
CA ILE A 91 -16.15 2.23 8.78
C ILE A 91 -14.98 3.16 8.45
N LEU A 92 -13.85 2.96 9.14
CA LEU A 92 -12.63 3.73 8.92
C LEU A 92 -11.74 3.05 7.87
N ALA A 93 -11.89 3.45 6.61
CA ALA A 93 -11.15 2.90 5.46
C ALA A 93 -10.11 3.88 4.87
N ARG A 94 -9.44 4.67 5.73
CA ARG A 94 -8.56 5.79 5.36
C ARG A 94 -7.18 5.42 4.81
N GLY A 95 -6.85 4.13 4.71
CA GLY A 95 -5.51 3.66 4.32
C GLY A 95 -4.42 3.94 5.37
N ARG A 96 -3.15 3.67 5.01
CA ARG A 96 -1.98 3.82 5.89
C ARG A 96 -1.41 5.25 5.90
N HIS A 97 -1.57 5.99 4.81
CA HIS A 97 -1.02 7.33 4.64
C HIS A 97 -2.12 8.39 4.61
N LYS A 98 -1.92 9.44 5.41
CA LYS A 98 -2.14 10.87 5.11
C LYS A 98 -2.18 11.67 6.43
N GLU A 99 -0.99 11.93 6.97
CA GLU A 99 -0.75 13.18 7.71
C GLU A 99 -0.09 14.14 6.72
N HIS A 100 -0.88 15.01 6.11
CA HIS A 100 -0.32 16.27 5.61
C HIS A 100 -0.24 17.23 6.80
N GLU A 101 0.63 18.25 6.73
CA GLU A 101 0.69 19.31 7.76
C GLU A 101 -0.73 19.82 8.09
N GLY A 102 -1.09 19.77 9.37
CA GLY A 102 -2.41 20.19 9.88
C GLY A 102 -3.51 19.11 9.88
N ALA A 103 -3.27 17.87 9.43
CA ALA A 103 -4.21 16.77 9.64
C ALA A 103 -4.04 16.18 11.05
N GLU A 104 -5.14 15.97 11.78
CA GLU A 104 -5.08 15.28 13.07
C GLU A 104 -4.52 13.86 12.91
N ALA A 105 -3.56 13.50 13.78
CA ALA A 105 -2.96 12.18 13.78
C ALA A 105 -4.06 11.12 13.91
N PRO A 106 -4.08 10.07 13.06
CA PRO A 106 -5.09 9.02 13.14
C PRO A 106 -5.22 8.47 14.56
N GLU A 107 -4.10 8.28 15.24
CA GLU A 107 -3.99 7.87 16.65
C GLU A 107 -4.92 8.66 17.58
N ARG A 108 -5.06 9.98 17.40
CA ARG A 108 -5.91 10.80 18.26
C ARG A 108 -7.38 10.42 18.13
N VAL A 109 -7.85 10.18 16.90
CA VAL A 109 -9.23 9.74 16.64
C VAL A 109 -9.48 8.35 17.23
N TRP A 110 -8.52 7.43 17.12
CA TRP A 110 -8.68 6.10 17.71
C TRP A 110 -8.71 6.16 19.26
N LYS A 111 -7.81 6.94 19.85
CA LYS A 111 -7.77 7.15 21.30
C LYS A 111 -9.02 7.84 21.84
N SER A 112 -9.56 8.84 21.13
CA SER A 112 -10.80 9.52 21.56
C SER A 112 -12.02 8.59 21.53
N LEU A 113 -11.97 7.53 20.70
CA LEU A 113 -12.99 6.49 20.64
C LEU A 113 -12.74 5.34 21.64
N GLY A 114 -11.74 5.47 22.52
CA GLY A 114 -11.37 4.45 23.50
C GLY A 114 -10.65 3.23 22.92
N ALA A 115 -10.11 3.34 21.70
CA ALA A 115 -9.33 2.29 21.07
C ALA A 115 -7.83 2.49 21.31
N GLU A 116 -7.12 1.38 21.55
CA GLU A 116 -5.66 1.38 21.56
C GLU A 116 -5.12 1.51 20.14
N TRP A 117 -4.04 2.28 20.00
CA TRP A 117 -3.31 2.42 18.75
C TRP A 117 -1.96 1.73 18.86
N VAL A 118 -1.74 0.74 18.01
CA VAL A 118 -0.49 -0.01 17.94
C VAL A 118 0.10 0.16 16.56
N TYR A 119 1.37 0.58 16.49
CA TYR A 119 2.06 0.65 15.22
C TYR A 119 2.50 -0.76 14.80
N GLY A 120 2.05 -1.18 13.64
CA GLY A 120 2.52 -2.41 13.01
C GLY A 120 3.98 -2.29 12.53
N PRO A 121 4.59 -3.40 12.08
CA PRO A 121 5.87 -3.33 11.40
C PRO A 121 5.79 -2.44 10.16
N ALA A 122 6.88 -1.72 9.88
CA ALA A 122 7.03 -0.90 8.69
C ALA A 122 8.00 -1.58 7.72
N ASP A 123 7.76 -1.42 6.43
CA ASP A 123 8.69 -1.85 5.41
C ASP A 123 9.40 -0.64 4.82
N THR A 124 10.72 -0.66 4.84
CA THR A 124 11.58 0.40 4.30
C THR A 124 12.66 -0.21 3.41
N GLY A 125 13.16 0.56 2.46
CA GLY A 125 14.25 0.10 1.61
C GLY A 125 14.37 0.91 0.34
N LEU A 126 14.88 0.28 -0.70
CA LEU A 126 15.29 0.94 -1.94
C LEU A 126 14.49 0.43 -3.12
N ARG A 127 14.21 1.34 -4.05
CA ARG A 127 13.69 0.99 -5.38
C ARG A 127 14.86 0.83 -6.33
N ILE A 128 14.98 -0.33 -6.96
CA ILE A 128 16.09 -0.67 -7.85
C ILE A 128 15.56 -0.74 -9.27
N GLU A 129 16.18 0.02 -10.18
CA GLU A 129 15.97 -0.08 -11.63
C GLU A 129 17.05 -1.00 -12.24
N PHE A 130 16.65 -1.81 -13.20
CA PHE A 130 17.55 -2.74 -13.89
C PHE A 130 17.02 -3.05 -15.29
N ASP A 131 17.86 -3.67 -16.12
CA ASP A 131 17.52 -4.02 -17.48
C ASP A 131 16.36 -5.03 -17.53
N ASN A 132 15.37 -4.78 -18.40
CA ASN A 132 14.21 -5.66 -18.58
C ASN A 132 14.60 -7.13 -18.81
N ARG A 133 15.75 -7.40 -19.45
CA ARG A 133 16.25 -8.75 -19.72
C ARG A 133 16.40 -9.60 -18.46
N ALA A 134 16.58 -8.99 -17.29
CA ALA A 134 16.74 -9.72 -16.03
C ALA A 134 15.43 -10.37 -15.54
N LEU A 135 14.27 -9.77 -15.82
CA LEU A 135 12.95 -10.31 -15.42
C LEU A 135 12.12 -10.85 -16.57
N LEU A 136 12.42 -10.47 -17.81
CA LEU A 136 11.64 -10.87 -18.98
C LEU A 136 11.36 -12.39 -19.04
N PRO A 137 12.34 -13.29 -18.81
CA PRO A 137 12.07 -14.73 -18.84
C PRO A 137 11.08 -15.19 -17.76
N MET A 138 11.08 -14.56 -16.57
CA MET A 138 10.13 -14.86 -15.51
C MET A 138 8.72 -14.37 -15.89
N VAL A 139 8.64 -13.20 -16.51
CA VAL A 139 7.37 -12.60 -16.95
C VAL A 139 6.74 -13.42 -18.07
N GLU A 140 7.53 -13.88 -19.03
CA GLU A 140 7.11 -14.79 -20.11
C GLU A 140 6.60 -16.13 -19.57
N ASP A 141 7.23 -16.65 -18.51
CA ASP A 141 6.77 -17.82 -17.74
C ASP A 141 5.56 -17.51 -16.82
N GLY A 142 4.92 -16.34 -16.97
CA GLY A 142 3.71 -15.96 -16.26
C GLY A 142 3.92 -15.52 -14.80
N LEU A 143 5.14 -15.12 -14.43
CA LEU A 143 5.48 -14.53 -13.12
C LEU A 143 5.67 -13.01 -13.28
N TYR A 144 4.57 -12.28 -13.45
CA TYR A 144 4.60 -10.84 -13.71
C TYR A 144 5.17 -10.02 -12.55
N ASP A 145 4.66 -10.20 -11.32
CA ASP A 145 5.14 -9.50 -10.13
C ASP A 145 5.88 -10.48 -9.22
N VAL A 146 7.15 -10.73 -9.57
CA VAL A 146 8.03 -11.69 -8.91
C VAL A 146 8.21 -11.33 -7.43
N LYS A 147 7.91 -12.29 -6.55
CA LYS A 147 8.12 -12.19 -5.11
C LYS A 147 9.24 -13.11 -4.67
N ILE A 148 10.43 -12.53 -4.49
CA ILE A 148 11.61 -13.26 -4.02
C ILE A 148 11.95 -12.82 -2.60
N ARG A 149 12.39 -13.78 -1.78
CA ARG A 149 12.95 -13.55 -0.45
C ARG A 149 14.26 -14.31 -0.29
N PRO A 150 15.30 -13.75 0.35
CA PRO A 150 16.45 -14.55 0.70
C PRO A 150 16.06 -15.64 1.71
N LEU A 151 16.72 -16.80 1.62
CA LEU A 151 16.56 -17.90 2.55
C LEU A 151 17.08 -17.48 3.92
N ARG A 152 16.42 -17.93 4.99
CA ARG A 152 16.73 -17.51 6.36
C ARG A 152 18.19 -17.73 6.76
N HIS A 153 18.81 -18.83 6.31
CA HIS A 153 20.21 -19.13 6.60
C HIS A 153 21.20 -18.19 5.88
N CYS A 154 20.75 -17.45 4.86
CA CYS A 154 21.55 -16.45 4.14
C CYS A 154 21.47 -15.05 4.76
N ILE A 155 20.64 -14.85 5.79
CA ILE A 155 20.50 -13.57 6.49
C ILE A 155 20.93 -13.79 7.96
N PRO A 156 22.23 -13.66 8.29
CA PRO A 156 22.74 -13.91 9.65
C PRO A 156 22.08 -13.04 10.72
N THR A 157 21.66 -11.83 10.35
CA THR A 157 20.95 -10.88 11.22
C THR A 157 19.50 -11.30 11.51
N GLY A 158 18.93 -12.20 10.70
CA GLY A 158 17.53 -12.62 10.80
C GLY A 158 16.53 -11.61 10.22
N ASP A 159 17.01 -10.58 9.52
CA ASP A 159 16.18 -9.53 8.94
C ASP A 159 15.19 -10.09 7.90
N LYS A 160 14.01 -9.47 7.83
CA LYS A 160 12.95 -9.89 6.90
C LYS A 160 13.05 -9.07 5.63
N ILE A 161 13.87 -9.55 4.69
CA ILE A 161 14.10 -8.91 3.39
C ILE A 161 13.22 -9.54 2.31
N ARG A 162 12.63 -8.73 1.42
CA ARG A 162 11.87 -9.23 0.27
C ARG A 162 11.85 -8.26 -0.91
N LEU A 163 11.62 -8.82 -2.10
CA LEU A 163 11.21 -8.05 -3.26
C LEU A 163 9.73 -7.70 -3.16
N PHE A 164 9.40 -6.46 -3.55
CA PHE A 164 8.05 -5.94 -3.45
C PHE A 164 7.66 -5.07 -4.64
N CYS A 165 6.37 -5.15 -4.99
CA CYS A 165 5.71 -4.44 -6.09
C CYS A 165 6.61 -4.36 -7.34
N GLY A 166 6.87 -5.47 -8.02
CA GLY A 166 7.64 -5.46 -9.26
C GLY A 166 6.88 -4.73 -10.37
N SER A 167 7.59 -3.89 -11.10
CA SER A 167 7.11 -3.16 -12.28
C SER A 167 7.93 -3.61 -13.49
N PRO A 168 7.62 -4.77 -14.08
CA PRO A 168 8.38 -5.29 -15.20
C PRO A 168 8.05 -4.54 -16.50
N LEU A 169 8.94 -4.67 -17.48
CA LEU A 169 8.79 -4.35 -18.90
C LEU A 169 8.56 -2.89 -19.29
N GLY A 170 8.19 -2.00 -18.38
CA GLY A 170 7.99 -0.57 -18.65
C GLY A 170 7.83 0.18 -17.35
N GLY A 171 8.73 -0.10 -16.40
CA GLY A 171 8.68 0.45 -15.05
C GLY A 171 9.05 1.92 -15.05
N SER A 172 8.17 2.75 -14.49
CA SER A 172 8.49 4.13 -14.12
C SER A 172 8.56 4.25 -12.62
N LEU A 173 9.45 5.11 -12.13
CA LEU A 173 9.45 5.53 -10.73
C LEU A 173 8.35 6.57 -10.52
N TYR A 174 7.60 6.42 -9.43
CA TYR A 174 6.68 7.42 -8.94
C TYR A 174 7.27 8.01 -7.66
N GLN A 175 7.43 9.33 -7.61
CA GLN A 175 7.97 10.03 -6.45
C GLN A 175 6.92 10.96 -5.87
N GLU A 176 6.68 10.85 -4.57
CA GLU A 176 5.81 11.75 -3.83
C GLU A 176 6.67 12.52 -2.82
N PHE A 177 6.60 13.85 -2.89
CA PHE A 177 7.26 14.74 -1.94
C PHE A 177 6.27 15.09 -0.84
N LEU A 178 6.63 14.76 0.39
CA LEU A 178 5.80 15.01 1.56
C LEU A 178 6.57 15.86 2.55
N THR A 179 5.91 16.84 3.13
CA THR A 179 6.39 17.48 4.36
C THR A 179 5.50 16.99 5.49
N GLN A 180 6.10 16.35 6.49
CA GLN A 180 5.40 15.93 7.69
C GLN A 180 6.18 16.46 8.89
N ARG A 181 5.52 17.30 9.72
CA ARG A 181 6.13 17.93 10.90
C ARG A 181 7.42 18.70 10.55
N GLY A 182 7.42 19.45 9.45
CA GLY A 182 8.59 20.20 8.96
C GLY A 182 9.70 19.37 8.32
N ILE A 183 9.58 18.03 8.30
CA ILE A 183 10.57 17.14 7.67
C ILE A 183 10.12 16.85 6.24
N LYS A 184 10.96 17.21 5.26
CA LYS A 184 10.77 16.83 3.86
C LYS A 184 11.17 15.37 3.68
N ARG A 185 10.27 14.60 3.08
CA ARG A 185 10.42 13.17 2.78
C ARG A 185 10.11 12.96 1.31
N VAL A 186 10.84 12.03 0.69
CA VAL A 186 10.54 11.55 -0.65
C VAL A 186 10.14 10.09 -0.52
N ILE A 187 8.91 9.77 -0.92
CA ILE A 187 8.45 8.40 -1.02
C ILE A 187 8.59 7.98 -2.48
N VAL A 188 9.22 6.83 -2.71
CA VAL A 188 9.41 6.27 -4.05
C VAL A 188 8.60 4.99 -4.17
N ASN A 189 7.84 4.89 -5.25
CA ASN A 189 7.13 3.68 -5.66
C ASN A 189 7.40 3.41 -7.14
N GLY A 190 6.83 2.34 -7.69
CA GLY A 190 6.90 2.07 -9.12
C GLY A 190 5.55 1.73 -9.72
N VAL A 191 5.47 1.94 -11.03
CA VAL A 191 4.29 1.66 -11.83
C VAL A 191 4.74 1.08 -13.17
N SER A 192 4.02 0.08 -13.68
CA SER A 192 4.21 -0.40 -15.04
C SER A 192 3.22 0.29 -15.97
N ASP A 193 3.74 0.88 -17.05
CA ASP A 193 2.94 1.44 -18.13
C ASP A 193 3.13 0.60 -19.40
N PRO A 194 2.08 -0.09 -19.89
CA PRO A 194 2.13 -0.85 -21.14
C PRO A 194 2.58 -0.07 -22.35
N SER A 195 2.32 1.24 -22.41
CA SER A 195 2.78 2.09 -23.52
C SER A 195 4.30 2.28 -23.54
N MET A 196 4.96 2.01 -22.41
CA MET A 196 6.41 2.12 -22.25
C MET A 196 7.10 0.75 -22.31
N TYR A 197 6.41 -0.29 -22.78
CA TYR A 197 6.97 -1.62 -22.84
C TYR A 197 8.18 -1.70 -23.77
N GLY A 198 9.30 -2.22 -23.24
CA GLY A 198 10.57 -2.32 -23.95
C GLY A 198 11.39 -1.02 -24.02
N THR A 199 10.86 0.12 -23.55
CA THR A 199 11.55 1.42 -23.62
C THR A 199 12.03 1.94 -22.26
N LYS A 200 11.48 1.43 -21.16
CA LYS A 200 11.87 1.78 -19.78
C LYS A 200 12.41 0.57 -19.02
N PRO A 201 13.32 0.76 -18.05
CA PRO A 201 13.83 -0.33 -17.24
C PRO A 201 12.72 -1.01 -16.43
N ALA A 202 13.00 -2.23 -15.97
CA ALA A 202 12.18 -2.86 -14.95
C ALA A 202 12.61 -2.32 -13.58
N ASN A 203 11.70 -2.32 -12.60
CA ASN A 203 12.05 -1.98 -11.23
C ASN A 203 11.29 -2.82 -10.20
N PHE A 204 11.86 -2.94 -9.00
CA PHE A 204 11.17 -3.46 -7.81
C PHE A 204 11.70 -2.76 -6.56
N ALA A 205 10.99 -2.89 -5.44
CA ALA A 205 11.51 -2.49 -4.14
C ALA A 205 12.18 -3.67 -3.46
N VAL A 206 13.37 -3.48 -2.90
CA VAL A 206 13.94 -4.36 -1.89
C VAL A 206 13.58 -3.75 -0.54
N LEU A 207 12.75 -4.47 0.22
CA LEU A 207 12.24 -3.99 1.50
C LEU A 207 12.74 -4.85 2.63
N GLU A 208 13.16 -4.20 3.71
CA GLU A 208 13.35 -4.77 5.03
C GLU A 208 12.14 -4.43 5.90
N THR A 209 11.62 -5.43 6.63
CA THR A 209 10.59 -5.21 7.63
C THR A 209 11.22 -4.84 8.98
N ILE A 210 11.03 -3.59 9.39
CA ILE A 210 11.43 -3.08 10.70
C ILE A 210 10.26 -3.15 11.68
N GLN A 211 10.51 -3.66 12.89
CA GLN A 211 9.52 -3.61 13.96
C GLN A 211 9.63 -2.27 14.67
N LEU A 212 8.56 -1.47 14.61
CA LEU A 212 8.47 -0.24 15.38
C LEU A 212 8.28 -0.63 16.86
N LYS A 213 9.29 -0.36 17.70
CA LYS A 213 9.24 -0.58 19.15
C LYS A 213 8.95 0.73 19.86
N SER A 214 8.25 0.65 20.99
CA SER A 214 8.03 1.79 21.88
C SER A 214 9.30 2.11 22.69
N PRO A 215 9.62 3.39 23.00
CA PRO A 215 8.95 4.58 22.48
C PRO A 215 9.15 4.63 20.97
N TYR A 216 8.09 4.94 20.22
CA TYR A 216 8.15 5.03 18.77
C TYR A 216 9.13 6.16 18.43
N VAL A 217 10.39 5.79 18.24
CA VAL A 217 11.43 6.71 17.83
C VAL A 217 11.07 7.07 16.41
N ASP A 218 10.58 8.28 16.20
CA ASP A 218 10.69 8.89 14.89
C ASP A 218 12.17 8.85 14.55
N PRO A 219 12.62 8.11 13.53
CA PRO A 219 14.05 7.95 13.23
C PRO A 219 14.73 9.28 12.82
N VAL A 220 13.99 10.38 12.88
CA VAL A 220 14.41 11.75 12.60
C VAL A 220 14.56 12.60 13.90
N LYS A 221 14.43 12.00 15.09
CA LYS A 221 14.86 12.64 16.35
C LYS A 221 16.28 12.27 16.72
#